data_AF-A0A3D1BX11-F1
#
_entry.id   AF-A0A3D1BX11-F1
#
_cell.length_a   1.000
_cell.length_b   1.000
_cell.length_c   1.000
_cell.angle_alpha   90.00
_cell.angle_beta   90.00
_cell.angle_gamma   90.00
#
_symmetry.space_group_name_H-M   'P 1'
#
loop_
_entity.id
_entity.type
_entity.pdbx_description
1 polymer ?
#
loop_
_entity_poly.entity_id
_entity_poly.type
_entity_poly.pdbx_seq_one_letter_code
_entity_poly.pdbx_strand_id
1 'polypeptide(L)'
;MQNSKDTLHRFIFEDTDIRGNYVRLNHTIEDATQHQALPINLHMALGELMVAGTLLVSTLKLEGSLTLQIQTNGPLKLLIAECNENL
;
A
#
# COMPACT_ATOMS: atom_id res chain seq x y z
N MET A 1 -2.26 16.17 18.72
CA MET A 1 -1.24 15.17 18.28
C MET A 1 -1.15 15.27 16.76
N GLN A 2 0.06 15.29 16.21
CA GLN A 2 0.31 15.73 14.84
C GLN A 2 -0.35 14.77 13.85
N ASN A 3 -1.42 15.24 13.20
CA ASN A 3 -2.23 14.49 12.25
C ASN A 3 -1.39 14.28 10.98
N SER A 4 -0.59 13.22 10.98
CA SER A 4 0.34 12.93 9.91
C SER A 4 -0.44 12.37 8.73
N LYS A 5 -0.86 13.27 7.81
CA LYS A 5 -1.57 12.91 6.59
C LYS A 5 -0.84 11.80 5.83
N ASP A 6 -1.63 10.92 5.23
CA ASP A 6 -1.16 9.94 4.27
C ASP A 6 -0.46 10.65 3.11
N THR A 7 0.60 10.03 2.59
CA THR A 7 1.41 10.65 1.55
C THR A 7 2.10 9.63 0.65
N LEU A 8 2.25 10.02 -0.60
CA LEU A 8 3.16 9.44 -1.57
C LEU A 8 4.07 10.56 -2.09
N HIS A 9 5.35 10.47 -1.77
CA HIS A 9 6.37 11.41 -2.24
C HIS A 9 7.33 10.71 -3.20
N ARG A 10 7.42 11.24 -4.42
CA ARG A 10 8.37 10.79 -5.43
C ARG A 10 9.61 11.68 -5.37
N PHE A 11 10.78 11.08 -5.48
CA PHE A 11 12.05 11.80 -5.49
C PHE A 11 13.06 11.14 -6.41
N ILE A 12 14.11 11.88 -6.73
CA ILE A 12 15.25 11.42 -7.53
C ILE A 12 16.54 11.72 -6.77
N PHE A 13 17.57 10.92 -7.02
CA PHE A 13 18.93 11.24 -6.56
C PHE A 13 19.64 11.94 -7.71
N GLU A 14 19.99 13.21 -7.51
CA GLU A 14 20.74 14.00 -8.49
C GLU A 14 22.03 13.29 -8.90
N ASP A 15 22.45 13.49 -10.15
CA ASP A 15 23.62 12.86 -10.77
C ASP A 15 23.62 11.31 -10.79
N THR A 16 22.45 10.69 -10.66
CA THR A 16 22.28 9.23 -10.79
C THR A 16 21.00 8.86 -11.57
N ASP A 17 20.92 7.62 -12.05
CA ASP A 17 19.69 7.07 -12.66
C ASP A 17 18.72 6.47 -11.62
N ILE A 18 18.88 6.80 -10.33
CA ILE A 18 18.08 6.23 -9.24
C ILE A 18 16.90 7.15 -8.91
N ARG A 19 15.71 6.57 -8.88
CA ARG A 19 14.46 7.19 -8.39
C ARG A 19 13.96 6.49 -7.14
N GLY A 20 13.30 7.24 -6.27
CA GLY A 20 12.72 6.73 -5.04
C GLY A 20 11.27 7.15 -4.85
N ASN A 21 10.58 6.38 -4.02
CA ASN A 21 9.24 6.68 -3.56
C ASN A 21 9.20 6.51 -2.03
N TYR A 22 8.55 7.43 -1.34
CA TYR A 22 8.23 7.34 0.08
C TYR A 22 6.71 7.30 0.23
N VAL A 23 6.21 6.32 0.98
CA VAL A 23 4.77 6.10 1.21
C VAL A 23 4.49 6.02 2.70
N ARG A 24 3.39 6.65 3.13
CA ARG A 24 2.79 6.49 4.46
C ARG A 24 1.28 6.49 4.32
N LEU A 25 0.62 5.46 4.85
CA LEU A 25 -0.82 5.21 4.69
C LEU A 25 -1.50 4.89 6.03
N ASN A 26 -1.21 5.67 7.07
CA ASN A 26 -1.72 5.38 8.41
C ASN A 26 -3.25 5.42 8.46
N HIS A 27 -3.87 6.49 7.95
CA HIS A 27 -5.33 6.63 7.99
C HIS A 27 -6.00 5.69 6.99
N THR A 28 -5.46 5.57 5.78
CA THR A 28 -6.01 4.68 4.74
C THR A 28 -6.05 3.23 5.19
N ILE A 29 -5.02 2.74 5.89
CA ILE A 29 -4.99 1.37 6.44
C ILE A 29 -6.04 1.20 7.53
N GLU A 30 -6.13 2.15 8.47
CA GLU A 30 -7.14 2.14 9.53
C GLU A 30 -8.55 2.16 8.94
N ASP A 31 -8.83 3.07 8.00
CA ASP A 31 -10.13 3.23 7.36
C ASP A 31 -10.55 1.97 6.58
N ALA A 32 -9.61 1.32 5.89
CA ALA A 32 -9.85 0.10 5.14
C ALA A 32 -10.13 -1.12 6.04
N THR A 33 -9.59 -1.12 7.26
CA THR A 33 -9.65 -2.29 8.16
C THR A 33 -10.61 -2.15 9.32
N GLN A 34 -11.09 -0.94 9.64
CA GLN A 34 -11.91 -0.65 10.83
C GLN A 34 -13.19 -1.50 10.95
N HIS A 35 -13.72 -2.00 9.82
CA HIS A 35 -14.93 -2.81 9.79
C HIS A 35 -14.68 -4.32 9.99
N GLN A 36 -13.43 -4.73 10.21
CA GLN A 36 -13.04 -6.13 10.38
C GLN A 36 -12.23 -6.29 11.68
N ALA A 37 -12.63 -7.25 12.51
CA ALA A 37 -11.86 -7.64 13.69
C ALA A 37 -10.65 -8.51 13.26
N LEU A 38 -9.64 -7.88 12.66
CA LEU A 38 -8.45 -8.56 12.18
C LEU A 38 -7.46 -8.80 13.33
N PRO A 39 -6.93 -10.03 13.48
CA PRO A 39 -5.71 -10.28 14.24
C PRO A 39 -4.59 -9.34 13.80
N ILE A 40 -3.76 -8.89 14.75
CA ILE A 40 -2.70 -7.90 14.50
C ILE A 40 -1.77 -8.29 13.34
N ASN A 41 -1.47 -9.57 13.18
CA ASN A 41 -0.64 -10.07 12.09
C ASN A 41 -1.30 -9.92 10.71
N LEU A 42 -2.63 -10.07 10.62
CA LEU A 42 -3.35 -9.86 9.37
C LEU A 42 -3.53 -8.37 9.06
N HIS A 43 -3.75 -7.55 10.08
CA HIS A 43 -3.79 -6.10 9.93
C HIS A 43 -2.45 -5.57 9.39
N MET A 44 -1.32 -6.01 9.97
CA MET A 44 0.01 -5.64 9.48
C MET A 44 0.27 -6.14 8.06
N ALA A 45 -0.02 -7.41 7.76
CA ALA A 45 0.19 -7.97 6.43
C ALA A 45 -0.64 -7.24 5.35
N LEU A 46 -1.89 -6.86 5.67
CA LEU A 46 -2.71 -6.09 4.74
C LEU A 46 -2.16 -4.68 4.53
N GLY A 47 -1.72 -4.02 5.60
CA GLY A 47 -1.05 -2.72 5.52
C GLY A 47 0.23 -2.76 4.66
N GLU A 48 1.05 -3.80 4.83
CA GLU A 48 2.23 -4.04 3.98
C GLU A 48 1.85 -4.23 2.52
N LEU A 49 0.79 -5.01 2.24
CA LEU A 49 0.30 -5.23 0.88
C LEU A 49 -0.22 -3.94 0.23
N MET A 50 -0.94 -3.12 0.99
CA MET A 50 -1.44 -1.81 0.52
C MET A 50 -0.28 -0.87 0.19
N VAL A 51 0.71 -0.73 1.10
CA VAL A 51 1.90 0.10 0.85
C VAL A 51 2.69 -0.41 -0.35
N ALA A 52 2.87 -1.71 -0.49
CA ALA A 52 3.52 -2.31 -1.65
C ALA A 52 2.77 -2.02 -2.96
N GLY A 53 1.44 -2.13 -2.95
CA GLY A 53 0.58 -1.80 -4.10
C GLY A 53 0.73 -0.34 -4.52
N THR A 54 0.67 0.58 -3.55
CA THR A 54 0.89 2.01 -3.76
C THR A 54 2.26 2.31 -4.39
N LEU A 55 3.34 1.70 -3.88
CA LEU A 55 4.69 1.87 -4.43
C LEU A 55 4.84 1.31 -5.86
N LEU A 56 4.18 0.19 -6.16
CA LEU A 56 4.19 -0.40 -7.49
C LEU A 56 3.43 0.47 -8.48
N VAL A 57 2.21 0.89 -8.13
CA VAL A 57 1.40 1.79 -8.97
C VAL A 57 2.15 3.11 -9.21
N SER A 58 2.81 3.68 -8.19
CA SER A 58 3.54 4.94 -8.35
C SER A 58 4.71 4.87 -9.34
N THR A 59 5.15 3.65 -9.68
CA THR A 59 6.26 3.35 -10.59
C THR A 59 5.79 2.99 -12.00
N LEU A 60 4.52 2.61 -12.16
CA LEU A 60 3.91 2.22 -13.43
C LEU A 60 3.17 3.41 -14.06
N LYS A 61 3.27 3.57 -15.38
CA LYS A 61 2.37 4.46 -16.14
C LYS A 61 1.06 3.71 -16.42
N LEU A 62 0.30 3.48 -15.36
CA LEU A 62 -0.98 2.79 -15.43
C LEU A 62 -2.12 3.82 -15.45
N GLU A 63 -3.07 3.63 -16.35
CA GLU A 63 -4.39 4.26 -16.28
C GLU A 63 -5.36 3.19 -15.79
N GLY A 64 -5.65 3.16 -14.49
CA GLY A 64 -6.49 2.13 -13.86
C GLY A 64 -5.89 1.54 -12.57
N SER A 65 -6.45 0.42 -12.11
CA SER A 65 -6.05 -0.20 -10.85
C SER A 65 -5.10 -1.38 -11.01
N LEU A 66 -4.22 -1.54 -10.01
CA LEU A 66 -3.41 -2.71 -9.75
C LEU A 66 -4.04 -3.48 -8.59
N THR A 67 -4.31 -4.77 -8.81
CA THR A 67 -4.68 -5.69 -7.73
C THR A 67 -3.47 -6.52 -7.33
N LEU A 68 -3.09 -6.47 -6.06
CA LEU A 68 -2.14 -7.39 -5.46
C LEU A 68 -2.87 -8.48 -4.68
N GLN A 69 -2.47 -9.72 -4.92
CA GLN A 69 -3.12 -10.88 -4.34
C GLN A 69 -2.10 -11.89 -3.81
N ILE A 70 -2.29 -12.32 -2.57
CA ILE A 70 -1.56 -13.42 -1.95
C ILE A 70 -2.54 -14.55 -1.66
N GLN A 71 -2.32 -15.70 -2.29
CA GLN A 71 -3.10 -16.92 -2.05
C GLN A 71 -2.27 -17.90 -1.24
N THR A 72 -2.90 -18.55 -0.25
CA THR A 72 -2.22 -19.59 0.54
C THR A 72 -3.09 -20.83 0.69
N ASN A 73 -2.43 -21.97 0.91
CA ASN A 73 -3.10 -23.23 1.23
C ASN A 73 -3.44 -23.38 2.72
N GLY A 74 -3.20 -22.34 3.53
CA GLY A 74 -3.41 -22.33 4.98
C GLY A 74 -4.81 -21.86 5.41
N PRO A 75 -4.98 -21.47 6.68
CA PRO A 75 -6.22 -20.93 7.22
C PRO A 75 -6.57 -19.55 6.61
N LEU A 76 -5.57 -18.74 6.27
CA LEU A 76 -5.75 -17.53 5.46
C LEU A 76 -5.77 -17.91 3.98
N LYS A 77 -6.93 -17.91 3.35
CA LYS A 77 -7.03 -18.30 1.93
C LYS A 77 -6.52 -17.21 0.97
N LEU A 78 -6.79 -15.96 1.31
CA LEU A 78 -6.62 -14.84 0.40
C LEU A 78 -6.33 -13.56 1.16
N LEU A 79 -5.33 -12.82 0.70
CA LEU A 79 -5.12 -11.41 1.03
C LEU A 79 -5.14 -10.64 -0.29
N ILE A 80 -5.91 -9.57 -0.35
CA ILE A 80 -6.09 -8.77 -1.58
C ILE A 80 -6.08 -7.28 -1.24
N ALA A 81 -5.38 -6.50 -2.05
CA ALA A 81 -5.42 -5.05 -2.02
C ALA A 81 -5.50 -4.53 -3.46
N GLU A 82 -6.41 -3.61 -3.71
CA GLU A 82 -6.52 -2.89 -4.97
C GLU A 82 -6.02 -1.46 -4.76
N CYS A 83 -5.11 -1.02 -5.62
CA CYS A 83 -4.53 0.32 -5.59
C CYS A 83 -4.66 0.94 -6.98
N ASN A 84 -4.98 2.22 -7.08
CA ASN A 84 -5.04 2.94 -8.34
C ASN A 84 -4.08 4.13 -8.34
N GLU A 85 -3.99 4.85 -9.45
CA GLU A 85 -3.11 6.00 -9.62
C GLU A 85 -3.53 7.24 -8.81
N ASN A 86 -4.76 7.23 -8.28
CA ASN A 86 -5.39 8.32 -7.54
C ASN A 86 -5.29 8.06 -6.03
N LEU A 87 -4.11 8.31 -5.48
CA LEU A 87 -3.88 8.34 -4.03
C LEU A 87 -4.27 9.68 -3.42
#